data_AF-A0A812NI81-F1
#
_entry.id   AF-A0A812NI81-F1
#
_cell.length_a   1.000
_cell.length_b   1.000
_cell.length_c   1.000
_cell.angle_alpha   90.00
_cell.angle_beta   90.00
_cell.angle_gamma   90.00
#
_symmetry.space_group_name_H-M   'P 1'
#
loop_
_entity.id
_entity.type
_entity.pdbx_description
1 polymer ?
#
loop_
_entity_poly.entity_id
_entity_poly.type
_entity_poly.pdbx_seq_one_letter_code
_entity_poly.pdbx_strand_id
1 'polypeptide(L)'
;DWKGLHTLMTGHGFMDARYVRVENCGQPPHQGRYCLHFHLMHRCPRCVLHGNAVVNSTQVGITVHGTHQARVSSNILWNTMSAGVYVEDGNEMNNTFEENVLICMHQVPPINPLPCNKGDTGICPEARRGCTYDMFNQGGRLGGFFVIGMTNDFIRNRVVNMENCFWFKGTADPAGRGHAAGKVCPVHLPLGRISGNVCHDNRRFGMYLDNQQPRILPRDENGFVTPEGADSGVVPANVVEDELDWHNEFVGQYVLTDVRYVRYVGINNMHCMYWKSSKKFADQGLYHVTDSMCINVPSVLAASQLYTYTMLSLRISMQRNIRRTFSKTFGWLHRNVGPSA
;
A
#
# COMPACT_ATOMS: atom_id res chain seq x y z
N ASP A 1 9.13 29.03 4.94
CA ASP A 1 8.72 28.79 3.54
C ASP A 1 9.39 27.55 2.99
N TRP A 2 8.62 26.50 2.69
CA TRP A 2 9.11 25.31 2.00
C TRP A 2 9.36 25.63 0.53
N LYS A 3 10.60 26.00 0.21
CA LYS A 3 11.05 26.30 -1.15
C LYS A 3 11.76 25.08 -1.73
N GLY A 4 10.99 24.07 -2.12
CA GLY A 4 11.49 22.90 -2.85
C GLY A 4 11.17 22.98 -4.34
N LEU A 5 11.97 22.30 -5.17
CA LEU A 5 11.61 22.02 -6.56
C LEU A 5 10.28 21.26 -6.59
N HIS A 6 9.38 21.58 -7.52
CA HIS A 6 8.28 20.70 -7.87
C HIS A 6 8.25 20.54 -9.38
N THR A 7 7.84 19.38 -9.87
CA THR A 7 7.63 19.16 -11.30
C THR A 7 6.17 18.84 -11.55
N LEU A 8 5.67 19.23 -12.71
CA LEU A 8 4.28 19.06 -13.09
C LEU A 8 4.21 19.03 -14.62
N MET A 9 3.71 17.94 -15.20
CA MET A 9 3.26 17.92 -16.59
C MET A 9 1.74 17.95 -16.61
N THR A 10 1.14 18.93 -17.30
CA THR A 10 -0.31 19.14 -17.32
C THR A 10 -0.90 19.00 -18.71
N GLY A 11 -2.12 18.46 -18.79
CA GLY A 11 -2.95 18.47 -19.99
C GLY A 11 -2.49 17.47 -21.05
N HIS A 12 -2.04 17.95 -22.20
CA HIS A 12 -1.73 17.12 -23.37
C HIS A 12 -0.23 16.97 -23.59
N GLY A 13 0.24 15.73 -23.80
CA GLY A 13 1.64 15.40 -24.06
C GLY A 13 2.06 14.12 -23.36
N PHE A 14 3.36 13.99 -23.08
CA PHE A 14 3.89 12.94 -22.22
C PHE A 14 5.07 13.48 -21.42
N MET A 15 5.27 12.94 -20.23
CA MET A 15 6.48 13.16 -19.43
C MET A 15 7.32 11.88 -19.45
N ASP A 16 8.56 12.00 -19.89
CA ASP A 16 9.55 10.91 -19.86
C ASP A 16 10.78 11.39 -19.07
N ALA A 17 10.87 11.00 -17.80
CA ALA A 17 12.00 11.32 -16.94
C ALA A 17 12.70 10.03 -16.53
N ARG A 18 13.98 9.90 -16.90
CA ARG A 18 14.77 8.71 -16.60
C ARG A 18 16.13 9.05 -16.02
N TYR A 19 16.57 8.25 -15.05
CA TYR A 19 17.90 8.33 -14.44
C TYR A 19 18.24 9.72 -13.88
N VAL A 20 17.23 10.50 -13.49
CA VAL A 20 17.44 11.79 -12.86
C VAL A 20 17.40 11.67 -11.34
N ARG A 21 18.15 12.54 -10.67
CA ARG A 21 18.04 12.75 -9.23
C ARG A 21 17.27 14.04 -8.96
N VAL A 22 16.20 13.94 -8.17
CA VAL A 22 15.37 15.06 -7.72
C VAL A 22 15.48 15.12 -6.21
N GLU A 23 15.99 16.23 -5.67
CA GLU A 23 16.25 16.33 -4.23
C GLU A 23 15.69 17.61 -3.61
N ASN A 24 15.37 17.54 -2.32
CA ASN A 24 14.80 18.64 -1.53
C ASN A 24 13.59 19.30 -2.24
N CYS A 25 12.76 18.44 -2.82
CA CYS A 25 11.62 18.79 -3.66
C CYS A 25 10.30 18.69 -2.88
N GLY A 26 9.24 19.27 -3.40
CA GLY A 26 7.93 19.39 -2.75
C GLY A 26 7.74 20.74 -2.04
N GLN A 27 6.49 21.16 -1.91
CA GLN A 27 6.16 22.45 -1.28
C GLN A 27 4.92 22.34 -0.37
N PRO A 28 5.03 21.71 0.82
CA PRO A 28 3.94 21.75 1.78
C PRO A 28 3.62 23.20 2.23
N PRO A 29 2.35 23.51 2.58
CA PRO A 29 1.19 22.62 2.58
C PRO A 29 0.44 22.58 1.23
N HIS A 30 1.08 22.98 0.13
CA HIS A 30 0.41 23.13 -1.16
C HIS A 30 0.21 21.78 -1.86
N GLN A 31 -1.05 21.39 -2.06
CA GLN A 31 -1.43 20.22 -2.86
C GLN A 31 -0.99 20.42 -4.33
N GLY A 32 -0.63 19.33 -5.01
CA GLY A 32 -0.15 19.36 -6.39
C GLY A 32 1.32 19.79 -6.58
N ARG A 33 1.98 20.29 -5.53
CA ARG A 33 3.40 20.67 -5.55
C ARG A 33 4.28 19.51 -5.06
N TYR A 34 4.39 18.49 -5.89
CA TYR A 34 5.11 17.23 -5.63
C TYR A 34 6.44 17.15 -6.39
N CYS A 35 7.28 16.18 -6.04
CA CYS A 35 8.59 16.03 -6.68
C CYS A 35 8.48 15.62 -8.15
N LEU A 36 7.94 14.43 -8.43
CA LEU A 36 7.61 13.96 -9.78
C LEU A 36 6.10 13.76 -9.89
N HIS A 37 5.47 14.39 -10.88
CA HIS A 37 4.01 14.46 -10.93
C HIS A 37 3.47 14.35 -12.36
N PHE A 38 2.82 13.22 -12.65
CA PHE A 38 1.92 13.13 -13.80
C PHE A 38 0.57 13.73 -13.41
N HIS A 39 0.18 14.86 -14.01
CA HIS A 39 -1.03 15.58 -13.63
C HIS A 39 -2.01 15.67 -14.78
N LEU A 40 -3.02 14.80 -14.73
CA LEU A 40 -4.11 14.71 -15.70
C LEU A 40 -3.60 14.45 -17.12
N MET A 41 -2.69 13.48 -17.27
CA MET A 41 -2.15 13.08 -18.58
C MET A 41 -3.14 12.24 -19.40
N HIS A 42 -4.26 11.83 -18.80
CA HIS A 42 -5.22 10.88 -19.37
C HIS A 42 -4.51 9.60 -19.81
N ARG A 43 -4.88 9.02 -20.96
CA ARG A 43 -4.24 7.84 -21.51
C ARG A 43 -2.84 8.19 -22.04
N CYS A 44 -1.80 7.82 -21.29
CA CYS A 44 -0.42 8.17 -21.61
C CYS A 44 0.53 6.96 -21.54
N PRO A 45 0.48 6.03 -22.52
CA PRO A 45 1.41 4.90 -22.58
C PRO A 45 2.88 5.30 -22.79
N ARG A 46 3.12 6.56 -23.19
CA ARG A 46 4.46 7.14 -23.35
C ARG A 46 4.97 7.82 -22.07
N CYS A 47 4.14 7.96 -21.05
CA CYS A 47 4.53 8.58 -19.79
C CYS A 47 5.38 7.60 -18.97
N VAL A 48 6.60 8.01 -18.65
CA VAL A 48 7.60 7.16 -17.98
C VAL A 48 8.31 7.95 -16.88
N LEU A 49 8.34 7.38 -15.67
CA LEU A 49 9.31 7.71 -14.63
C LEU A 49 10.14 6.45 -14.39
N HIS A 50 11.38 6.43 -14.87
CA HIS A 50 12.21 5.23 -14.81
C HIS A 50 13.61 5.45 -14.21
N GLY A 51 13.99 4.67 -13.21
CA GLY A 51 15.38 4.69 -12.70
C GLY A 51 15.75 6.00 -12.00
N ASN A 52 14.77 6.80 -11.56
CA ASN A 52 15.03 8.08 -10.91
C ASN A 52 15.30 7.91 -9.42
N ALA A 53 16.01 8.86 -8.84
CA ALA A 53 16.20 8.96 -7.40
C ALA A 53 15.50 10.21 -6.86
N VAL A 54 14.49 10.05 -6.01
CA VAL A 54 13.90 11.15 -5.23
C VAL A 54 14.50 11.12 -3.84
N VAL A 55 15.18 12.18 -3.43
CA VAL A 55 15.97 12.21 -2.18
C VAL A 55 15.51 13.37 -1.29
N ASN A 56 15.15 13.07 -0.04
CA ASN A 56 14.72 14.08 0.94
C ASN A 56 13.56 14.95 0.43
N SER A 57 12.54 14.32 -0.15
CA SER A 57 11.30 15.01 -0.52
C SER A 57 10.62 15.58 0.72
N THR A 58 10.20 16.84 0.66
CA THR A 58 9.41 17.49 1.71
C THR A 58 7.90 17.32 1.50
N GLN A 59 7.48 16.65 0.42
CA GLN A 59 6.09 16.29 0.14
C GLN A 59 6.03 14.85 -0.42
N VAL A 60 5.04 14.52 -1.22
CA VAL A 60 4.97 13.23 -1.93
C VAL A 60 6.07 13.14 -2.98
N GLY A 61 6.71 11.97 -3.05
CA GLY A 61 7.84 11.72 -3.95
C GLY A 61 7.40 11.53 -5.41
N ILE A 62 6.44 10.66 -5.67
CA ILE A 62 5.86 10.45 -7.00
C ILE A 62 4.34 10.51 -6.91
N THR A 63 3.71 11.30 -7.77
CA THR A 63 2.25 11.35 -7.87
C THR A 63 1.81 10.97 -9.28
N VAL A 64 0.83 10.08 -9.35
CA VAL A 64 0.09 9.73 -10.56
C VAL A 64 -1.34 10.19 -10.36
N HIS A 65 -1.71 11.27 -11.06
CA HIS A 65 -3.00 11.93 -10.93
C HIS A 65 -3.69 11.96 -12.30
N GLY A 66 -4.91 11.43 -12.39
CA GLY A 66 -5.72 11.36 -13.62
C GLY A 66 -4.97 10.83 -14.84
N THR A 67 -4.07 9.88 -14.62
CA THR A 67 -3.16 9.34 -15.63
C THR A 67 -3.35 7.83 -15.71
N HIS A 68 -3.35 7.29 -16.92
CA HIS A 68 -3.59 5.88 -17.22
C HIS A 68 -2.51 5.33 -18.13
N GLN A 69 -2.20 4.03 -18.02
CA GLN A 69 -1.23 3.32 -18.86
C GLN A 69 0.22 3.83 -18.75
N ALA A 70 0.55 4.65 -17.75
CA ALA A 70 1.90 5.13 -17.53
C ALA A 70 2.78 4.09 -16.80
N ARG A 71 4.10 4.26 -16.91
CA ARG A 71 5.10 3.39 -16.27
C ARG A 71 5.88 4.17 -15.20
N VAL A 72 5.85 3.68 -13.97
CA VAL A 72 6.67 4.16 -12.85
C VAL A 72 7.53 2.99 -12.39
N SER A 73 8.78 2.95 -12.81
CA SER A 73 9.62 1.75 -12.64
C SER A 73 11.03 2.01 -12.15
N SER A 74 11.53 1.12 -11.29
CA SER A 74 12.93 1.13 -10.83
C SER A 74 13.36 2.45 -10.17
N ASN A 75 12.42 3.23 -9.63
CA ASN A 75 12.73 4.48 -8.94
C ASN A 75 13.09 4.23 -7.48
N ILE A 76 14.02 5.01 -6.94
CA ILE A 76 14.39 5.00 -5.52
C ILE A 76 13.84 6.27 -4.88
N LEU A 77 12.95 6.14 -3.91
CA LEU A 77 12.42 7.22 -3.09
C LEU A 77 13.05 7.11 -1.71
N TRP A 78 14.12 7.87 -1.50
CA TRP A 78 14.85 7.93 -0.25
C TRP A 78 14.36 9.09 0.62
N ASN A 79 13.90 8.76 1.82
CA ASN A 79 13.51 9.72 2.85
C ASN A 79 12.43 10.70 2.36
N THR A 80 11.31 10.15 1.87
CA THR A 80 10.15 10.96 1.49
C THR A 80 9.37 11.32 2.75
N MET A 81 9.22 12.62 3.03
CA MET A 81 8.54 13.08 4.25
C MET A 81 7.04 12.76 4.29
N SER A 82 6.39 12.55 3.15
CA SER A 82 4.96 12.18 3.08
C SER A 82 4.80 10.75 2.53
N ALA A 83 3.66 10.45 1.91
CA ALA A 83 3.53 9.23 1.10
C ALA A 83 4.63 9.18 0.03
N GLY A 84 5.19 8.00 -0.23
CA GLY A 84 6.20 7.85 -1.27
C GLY A 84 5.59 8.04 -2.66
N VAL A 85 4.65 7.17 -3.00
CA VAL A 85 3.85 7.20 -4.23
C VAL A 85 2.40 7.49 -3.88
N TYR A 86 1.78 8.45 -4.56
CA TYR A 86 0.37 8.79 -4.42
C TYR A 86 -0.39 8.55 -5.73
N VAL A 87 -1.45 7.74 -5.68
CA VAL A 87 -2.41 7.54 -6.78
C VAL A 87 -3.70 8.26 -6.39
N GLU A 88 -3.95 9.41 -7.03
CA GLU A 88 -4.59 10.57 -6.37
C GLU A 88 -6.13 10.64 -6.38
N ASP A 89 -6.82 10.31 -7.46
CA ASP A 89 -8.26 10.61 -7.55
C ASP A 89 -9.15 9.36 -7.53
N GLY A 90 -8.60 8.20 -7.90
CA GLY A 90 -9.31 6.93 -7.95
C GLY A 90 -9.61 6.44 -9.35
N ASN A 91 -9.56 7.32 -10.34
CA ASN A 91 -9.78 6.95 -11.74
C ASN A 91 -8.49 6.47 -12.43
N GLU A 92 -7.32 6.67 -11.84
CA GLU A 92 -6.04 6.19 -12.39
C GLU A 92 -6.06 4.67 -12.54
N MET A 93 -5.72 4.18 -13.74
CA MET A 93 -5.85 2.76 -14.07
C MET A 93 -4.81 2.32 -15.08
N ASN A 94 -4.49 1.02 -15.04
CA ASN A 94 -3.54 0.33 -15.91
C ASN A 94 -2.15 0.97 -15.91
N ASN A 95 -1.80 1.75 -14.88
CA ASN A 95 -0.42 2.17 -14.69
C ASN A 95 0.38 1.02 -14.07
N THR A 96 1.65 0.91 -14.46
CA THR A 96 2.55 -0.10 -13.92
C THR A 96 3.54 0.54 -12.97
N PHE A 97 3.43 0.22 -11.69
CA PHE A 97 4.39 0.52 -10.64
C PHE A 97 5.25 -0.71 -10.40
N GLU A 98 6.48 -0.74 -10.91
CA GLU A 98 7.32 -1.92 -10.73
C GLU A 98 8.74 -1.64 -10.26
N GLU A 99 9.24 -2.51 -9.38
CA GLU A 99 10.63 -2.49 -8.91
C GLU A 99 11.06 -1.16 -8.27
N ASN A 100 10.11 -0.36 -7.78
CA ASN A 100 10.42 0.86 -7.06
C ASN A 100 10.80 0.52 -5.62
N VAL A 101 11.74 1.28 -5.06
CA VAL A 101 12.23 1.15 -3.69
C VAL A 101 11.89 2.41 -2.92
N LEU A 102 11.13 2.29 -1.84
CA LEU A 102 10.74 3.38 -0.97
C LEU A 102 11.31 3.14 0.42
N ILE A 103 12.05 4.12 0.96
CA ILE A 103 12.72 3.99 2.25
C ILE A 103 12.48 5.23 3.08
N CYS A 104 11.96 5.06 4.29
CA CYS A 104 12.06 6.07 5.33
C CYS A 104 13.28 5.81 6.21
N MET A 105 14.12 6.83 6.42
CA MET A 105 15.32 6.72 7.27
C MET A 105 15.08 7.17 8.72
N HIS A 106 13.87 7.59 9.05
CA HIS A 106 13.53 8.14 10.35
C HIS A 106 12.70 7.17 11.17
N GLN A 107 12.73 7.32 12.50
CA GLN A 107 11.81 6.61 13.36
C GLN A 107 10.40 7.07 13.05
N VAL A 108 9.50 6.14 12.71
CA VAL A 108 8.08 6.47 12.56
C VAL A 108 7.49 6.72 13.97
N PRO A 109 7.07 7.95 14.30
CA PRO A 109 6.58 8.28 15.64
C PRO A 109 5.26 7.56 15.97
N PRO A 110 4.95 7.35 17.28
CA PRO A 110 3.64 6.89 17.71
C PRO A 110 2.51 7.84 17.30
N ILE A 111 1.29 7.31 17.20
CA ILE A 111 0.10 7.96 16.57
C ILE A 111 -0.44 9.19 17.33
N ASN A 112 0.21 9.70 18.40
CA ASN A 112 -0.30 10.87 19.11
C ASN A 112 0.81 11.63 19.89
N PRO A 113 0.89 12.98 19.79
CA PRO A 113 0.18 13.87 18.88
C PRO A 113 0.74 13.83 17.45
N LEU A 114 -0.17 13.94 16.50
CA LEU A 114 0.06 13.84 15.05
C LEU A 114 1.23 14.72 14.58
N PRO A 115 2.24 14.21 13.84
CA PRO A 115 3.53 14.90 13.74
C PRO A 115 3.58 16.06 12.72
N CYS A 116 2.56 16.19 11.86
CA CYS A 116 2.23 17.38 11.06
C CYS A 116 0.99 17.04 10.22
N ASN A 117 -0.02 17.92 10.22
CA ASN A 117 -1.25 17.78 9.44
C ASN A 117 -1.35 18.82 8.32
N LYS A 118 -2.35 18.62 7.46
CA LYS A 118 -2.73 19.56 6.40
C LYS A 118 -2.99 20.96 7.01
N GLY A 119 -2.27 21.96 6.51
CA GLY A 119 -2.39 23.35 6.96
C GLY A 119 -1.27 23.82 7.88
N ASP A 120 -0.41 22.91 8.36
CA ASP A 120 0.80 23.29 9.08
C ASP A 120 1.75 24.01 8.11
N THR A 121 1.88 25.32 8.29
CA THR A 121 2.73 26.21 7.47
C THR A 121 4.17 26.31 7.98
N GLY A 122 4.42 25.79 9.18
CA GLY A 122 5.72 25.71 9.82
C GLY A 122 6.33 24.32 9.72
N ILE A 123 7.63 24.22 9.98
CA ILE A 123 8.27 22.92 10.18
C ILE A 123 7.84 22.41 11.55
N CYS A 124 6.87 21.50 11.63
CA CYS A 124 6.66 20.80 12.90
C CYS A 124 7.95 19.98 13.17
N PRO A 125 8.62 20.19 14.31
CA PRO A 125 9.89 19.52 14.63
C PRO A 125 9.85 17.99 14.52
N GLU A 126 8.65 17.41 14.59
CA GLU A 126 8.38 15.99 14.52
C GLU A 126 8.37 15.46 13.08
N ALA A 127 7.90 16.23 12.09
CA ALA A 127 8.02 15.84 10.67
C ALA A 127 9.47 15.93 10.12
N ARG A 128 10.36 16.72 10.74
CA ARG A 128 11.82 16.63 10.46
C ARG A 128 12.41 15.28 10.88
N ARG A 129 11.71 14.59 11.80
CA ARG A 129 12.17 13.37 12.48
C ARG A 129 11.32 12.15 12.11
N GLY A 130 10.42 12.26 11.12
CA GLY A 130 9.53 11.18 10.71
C GLY A 130 9.02 11.39 9.29
N CYS A 131 8.92 10.31 8.50
CA CYS A 131 8.29 10.33 7.17
C CYS A 131 6.76 10.38 7.27
N THR A 132 6.26 11.42 7.94
CA THR A 132 4.88 11.48 8.45
C THR A 132 4.16 12.80 8.17
N TYR A 133 4.64 13.63 7.23
CA TYR A 133 3.92 14.81 6.81
C TYR A 133 2.60 14.43 6.14
N ASP A 134 1.48 14.68 6.83
CA ASP A 134 0.17 14.20 6.45
C ASP A 134 -0.71 15.32 5.86
N MET A 135 -0.57 15.54 4.56
CA MET A 135 -1.47 16.43 3.81
C MET A 135 -2.87 15.87 3.58
N PHE A 136 -3.13 14.64 3.99
CA PHE A 136 -4.36 13.90 3.74
C PHE A 136 -5.27 13.82 4.96
N ASN A 137 -4.82 14.35 6.10
CA ASN A 137 -5.51 14.32 7.39
C ASN A 137 -5.93 12.89 7.80
N GLN A 138 -5.03 11.93 7.61
CA GLN A 138 -5.20 10.53 8.01
C GLN A 138 -4.61 10.21 9.39
N GLY A 139 -4.21 11.24 10.13
CA GLY A 139 -3.58 11.07 11.43
C GLY A 139 -2.21 10.39 11.33
N GLY A 140 -1.40 10.79 10.36
CA GLY A 140 -0.06 10.26 10.12
C GLY A 140 -0.04 8.85 9.52
N ARG A 141 -1.21 8.27 9.20
CA ARG A 141 -1.38 6.89 8.70
C ARG A 141 -0.94 6.72 7.25
N LEU A 142 0.21 7.26 6.84
CA LEU A 142 0.62 7.28 5.44
C LEU A 142 1.00 5.89 4.91
N GLY A 143 1.00 5.74 3.59
CA GLY A 143 1.53 4.56 2.90
C GLY A 143 2.81 4.92 2.15
N GLY A 144 3.74 3.97 2.01
CA GLY A 144 4.75 4.04 0.96
C GLY A 144 4.06 4.20 -0.39
N PHE A 145 3.16 3.28 -0.70
CA PHE A 145 2.15 3.45 -1.74
C PHE A 145 0.82 3.83 -1.11
N PHE A 146 0.33 5.02 -1.44
CA PHE A 146 -0.92 5.57 -0.95
C PHE A 146 -1.92 5.63 -2.11
N VAL A 147 -2.85 4.68 -2.15
CA VAL A 147 -3.55 4.29 -3.37
C VAL A 147 -5.05 4.51 -3.25
N ILE A 148 -5.61 5.33 -4.13
CA ILE A 148 -7.06 5.48 -4.33
C ILE A 148 -7.49 4.79 -5.62
N GLY A 149 -6.68 4.93 -6.69
CA GLY A 149 -6.88 4.23 -7.95
C GLY A 149 -6.44 2.78 -7.84
N MET A 150 -7.40 1.87 -7.66
CA MET A 150 -7.07 0.46 -7.33
C MET A 150 -6.62 -0.36 -8.53
N THR A 151 -7.07 0.01 -9.74
CA THR A 151 -6.88 -0.76 -10.97
C THR A 151 -5.51 -0.50 -11.59
N ASN A 152 -4.45 -0.58 -10.79
CA ASN A 152 -3.06 -0.39 -11.23
C ASN A 152 -2.22 -1.61 -10.83
N ASP A 153 -1.14 -1.82 -11.56
CA ASP A 153 -0.23 -2.94 -11.32
C ASP A 153 0.87 -2.52 -10.34
N PHE A 154 1.06 -3.29 -9.28
CA PHE A 154 2.09 -3.10 -8.26
C PHE A 154 2.95 -4.37 -8.18
N ILE A 155 4.11 -4.33 -8.85
CA ILE A 155 4.91 -5.51 -9.13
C ILE A 155 6.33 -5.35 -8.58
N ARG A 156 6.79 -6.28 -7.73
CA ARG A 156 8.18 -6.33 -7.23
C ARG A 156 8.68 -5.04 -6.55
N ASN A 157 7.78 -4.21 -6.03
CA ASN A 157 8.18 -3.03 -5.27
C ASN A 157 8.74 -3.41 -3.90
N ARG A 158 9.50 -2.50 -3.30
CA ARG A 158 10.10 -2.64 -1.97
C ARG A 158 9.75 -1.41 -1.16
N VAL A 159 9.17 -1.59 0.03
CA VAL A 159 8.91 -0.48 0.95
C VAL A 159 9.44 -0.83 2.33
N VAL A 160 10.21 0.09 2.89
CA VAL A 160 10.88 -0.08 4.18
C VAL A 160 10.57 1.08 5.12
N ASN A 161 10.22 0.73 6.36
CA ASN A 161 10.12 1.66 7.49
C ASN A 161 9.11 2.80 7.28
N MET A 162 8.04 2.57 6.52
CA MET A 162 6.91 3.50 6.45
C MET A 162 5.90 3.19 7.55
N GLU A 163 4.91 4.05 7.71
CA GLU A 163 3.75 3.78 8.56
C GLU A 163 2.95 2.57 8.06
N ASN A 164 2.56 2.57 6.79
CA ASN A 164 2.11 1.38 6.07
C ASN A 164 2.96 1.19 4.81
N CYS A 165 3.19 -0.05 4.38
CA CYS A 165 3.87 -0.31 3.12
C CYS A 165 2.99 0.10 1.92
N PHE A 166 1.86 -0.58 1.77
CA PHE A 166 0.77 -0.20 0.88
C PHE A 166 -0.41 0.24 1.73
N TRP A 167 -1.17 1.23 1.28
CA TRP A 167 -2.52 1.45 1.75
C TRP A 167 -3.45 1.78 0.59
N PHE A 168 -4.30 0.81 0.25
CA PHE A 168 -5.39 0.95 -0.71
C PHE A 168 -6.60 1.47 0.08
N LYS A 169 -6.76 2.79 0.10
CA LYS A 169 -7.62 3.48 1.07
C LYS A 169 -9.05 3.70 0.56
N GLY A 170 -9.62 2.67 -0.05
CA GLY A 170 -10.93 2.76 -0.69
C GLY A 170 -12.03 3.29 0.23
N THR A 171 -12.04 2.90 1.51
CA THR A 171 -13.08 3.39 2.44
C THR A 171 -12.80 4.76 3.04
N ALA A 172 -11.53 5.21 3.03
CA ALA A 172 -11.20 6.57 3.40
C ALA A 172 -11.69 7.58 2.34
N ASP A 173 -11.79 7.14 1.08
CA ASP A 173 -12.20 7.99 -0.05
C ASP A 173 -13.20 7.26 -0.96
N PRO A 174 -14.41 6.95 -0.45
CA PRO A 174 -15.36 6.07 -1.12
C PRO A 174 -15.99 6.68 -2.38
N ALA A 175 -15.91 8.00 -2.54
CA ALA A 175 -16.38 8.72 -3.72
C ALA A 175 -15.24 9.12 -4.67
N GLY A 176 -13.99 8.71 -4.40
CA GLY A 176 -12.81 9.27 -5.07
C GLY A 176 -12.50 10.70 -4.61
N ARG A 177 -11.55 11.34 -5.28
CA ARG A 177 -11.15 12.73 -5.05
C ARG A 177 -11.13 13.53 -6.35
N GLY A 178 -10.94 14.85 -6.20
CA GLY A 178 -10.66 15.76 -7.31
C GLY A 178 -11.65 15.61 -8.47
N HIS A 179 -11.13 15.33 -9.66
CA HIS A 179 -11.93 15.23 -10.89
C HIS A 179 -12.78 13.96 -10.97
N ALA A 180 -12.42 12.94 -10.20
CA ALA A 180 -13.13 11.67 -10.10
C ALA A 180 -14.20 11.64 -9.00
N ALA A 181 -14.28 12.68 -8.16
CA ALA A 181 -15.24 12.77 -7.07
C ALA A 181 -16.69 12.50 -7.56
N GLY A 182 -17.33 11.49 -6.99
CA GLY A 182 -18.69 11.06 -7.35
C GLY A 182 -18.82 10.29 -8.67
N LYS A 183 -17.71 10.04 -9.37
CA LYS A 183 -17.65 9.32 -10.66
C LYS A 183 -16.88 8.00 -10.57
N VAL A 184 -16.31 7.71 -9.42
CA VAL A 184 -15.64 6.44 -9.11
C VAL A 184 -16.15 5.91 -7.77
N CYS A 185 -15.98 4.61 -7.56
CA CYS A 185 -16.23 3.97 -6.26
C CYS A 185 -14.98 3.16 -5.88
N PRO A 186 -13.97 3.79 -5.24
CA PRO A 186 -12.68 3.14 -4.98
C PRO A 186 -12.77 1.81 -4.24
N VAL A 187 -13.77 1.65 -3.35
CA VAL A 187 -14.06 0.38 -2.66
C VAL A 187 -14.39 -0.76 -3.64
N HIS A 188 -15.06 -0.45 -4.76
CA HIS A 188 -15.54 -1.43 -5.75
C HIS A 188 -14.65 -1.52 -6.99
N LEU A 189 -13.59 -0.73 -7.08
CA LEU A 189 -12.70 -0.80 -8.23
C LEU A 189 -11.95 -2.14 -8.23
N PRO A 190 -11.93 -2.89 -9.37
CA PRO A 190 -11.04 -4.03 -9.55
C PRO A 190 -9.59 -3.65 -9.27
N LEU A 191 -8.85 -4.54 -8.63
CA LEU A 191 -7.42 -4.42 -8.47
C LEU A 191 -6.72 -4.72 -9.81
N GLY A 192 -5.58 -4.08 -10.04
CA GLY A 192 -4.62 -4.57 -11.03
C GLY A 192 -3.82 -5.74 -10.51
N ARG A 193 -2.72 -6.08 -11.18
CA ARG A 193 -1.80 -7.12 -10.73
C ARG A 193 -1.01 -6.67 -9.50
N ILE A 194 -1.11 -7.41 -8.40
CA ILE A 194 -0.31 -7.17 -7.20
C ILE A 194 0.58 -8.40 -6.98
N SER A 195 1.88 -8.27 -7.24
CA SER A 195 2.76 -9.44 -7.29
C SER A 195 4.19 -9.16 -6.83
N GLY A 196 4.72 -10.01 -5.94
CA GLY A 196 6.14 -10.07 -5.64
C GLY A 196 6.70 -8.88 -4.86
N ASN A 197 5.85 -8.02 -4.26
CA ASN A 197 6.35 -6.89 -3.49
C ASN A 197 6.89 -7.37 -2.13
N VAL A 198 7.74 -6.53 -1.52
CA VAL A 198 8.27 -6.75 -0.18
C VAL A 198 7.98 -5.54 0.68
N CYS A 199 7.36 -5.81 1.81
CA CYS A 199 7.03 -4.83 2.83
C CYS A 199 7.77 -5.20 4.11
N HIS A 200 8.79 -4.43 4.49
CA HIS A 200 9.63 -4.75 5.63
C HIS A 200 9.74 -3.60 6.63
N ASP A 201 9.70 -3.90 7.92
CA ASP A 201 9.91 -2.95 9.02
C ASP A 201 8.90 -1.79 9.03
N ASN A 202 7.73 -1.94 8.40
CA ASN A 202 6.73 -0.88 8.44
C ASN A 202 6.01 -0.91 9.79
N ARG A 203 5.75 0.27 10.35
CA ARG A 203 5.26 0.39 11.72
C ARG A 203 3.94 -0.35 11.93
N ARG A 204 3.03 -0.26 10.95
CA ARG A 204 1.67 -0.77 11.07
C ARG A 204 1.41 -1.85 10.03
N PHE A 205 0.73 -1.54 8.93
CA PHE A 205 0.45 -2.56 7.92
C PHE A 205 1.60 -2.70 6.93
N GLY A 206 1.93 -3.94 6.58
CA GLY A 206 2.60 -4.23 5.32
C GLY A 206 1.62 -4.04 4.15
N MET A 207 1.19 -5.12 3.49
CA MET A 207 0.07 -5.03 2.55
C MET A 207 -1.24 -4.64 3.27
N TYR A 208 -1.87 -3.52 2.88
CA TYR A 208 -3.14 -3.05 3.45
C TYR A 208 -4.20 -2.73 2.39
N LEU A 209 -5.13 -3.66 2.20
CA LEU A 209 -6.24 -3.52 1.24
C LEU A 209 -7.55 -2.99 1.88
N ASP A 210 -7.49 -2.48 3.11
CA ASP A 210 -8.61 -1.82 3.80
C ASP A 210 -9.92 -2.65 3.82
N ASN A 211 -10.98 -2.23 3.14
CA ASN A 211 -12.23 -2.99 3.00
C ASN A 211 -12.61 -3.09 1.51
N GLN A 212 -11.65 -3.38 0.64
CA GLN A 212 -11.95 -3.54 -0.78
C GLN A 212 -13.03 -4.60 -1.00
N GLN A 213 -13.98 -4.27 -1.87
CA GLN A 213 -15.07 -5.12 -2.36
C GLN A 213 -15.14 -5.04 -3.89
N PRO A 214 -14.11 -5.49 -4.61
CA PRO A 214 -14.01 -5.21 -6.02
C PRO A 214 -15.16 -5.85 -6.82
N ARG A 215 -15.63 -5.14 -7.84
CA ARG A 215 -16.78 -5.50 -8.68
C ARG A 215 -16.47 -5.39 -10.17
N ILE A 216 -17.28 -6.06 -10.99
CA ILE A 216 -17.26 -5.87 -12.44
C ILE A 216 -18.05 -4.60 -12.71
N LEU A 217 -17.32 -3.51 -12.94
CA LEU A 217 -17.87 -2.19 -13.20
C LEU A 217 -17.63 -1.82 -14.67
N PRO A 218 -18.66 -1.41 -15.42
CA PRO A 218 -18.46 -0.68 -16.68
C PRO A 218 -17.63 0.58 -16.40
N ARG A 219 -16.66 0.84 -17.27
CA ARG A 219 -15.71 1.94 -17.10
C ARG A 219 -15.42 2.64 -18.42
N ASP A 220 -15.33 3.96 -18.39
CA ASP A 220 -14.93 4.76 -19.56
C ASP A 220 -13.40 4.88 -19.70
N GLU A 221 -12.95 5.58 -20.74
CA GLU A 221 -11.53 5.79 -21.03
C GLU A 221 -10.78 6.65 -19.99
N ASN A 222 -11.51 7.44 -19.19
CA ASN A 222 -10.97 8.27 -18.13
C ASN A 222 -11.00 7.58 -16.76
N GLY A 223 -11.46 6.34 -16.73
CA GLY A 223 -11.50 5.52 -15.53
C GLY A 223 -12.74 5.74 -14.66
N PHE A 224 -13.74 6.47 -15.13
CA PHE A 224 -15.01 6.68 -14.42
C PHE A 224 -15.92 5.45 -14.56
N VAL A 225 -16.66 5.15 -13.50
CA VAL A 225 -17.49 3.95 -13.40
C VAL A 225 -18.96 4.28 -13.24
N THR A 226 -19.82 3.41 -13.75
CA THR A 226 -21.25 3.42 -13.42
C THR A 226 -21.48 2.63 -12.11
N PRO A 227 -22.36 3.08 -11.20
CA PRO A 227 -22.57 2.43 -9.90
C PRO A 227 -23.10 0.99 -9.96
N GLU A 228 -23.72 0.59 -11.07
CA GLU A 228 -24.33 -0.72 -11.24
C GLU A 228 -23.32 -1.73 -11.79
N GLY A 229 -22.74 -2.55 -10.89
CA GLY A 229 -21.89 -3.65 -11.28
C GLY A 229 -22.11 -4.94 -10.51
N ALA A 230 -21.80 -6.05 -11.17
CA ALA A 230 -21.91 -7.39 -10.63
C ALA A 230 -20.75 -7.73 -9.68
N ASP A 231 -20.99 -8.67 -8.76
CA ASP A 231 -19.94 -9.27 -7.92
C ASP A 231 -18.86 -9.88 -8.82
N SER A 232 -17.58 -9.51 -8.60
CA SER A 232 -16.47 -9.96 -9.44
C SER A 232 -16.02 -11.38 -9.20
N GLY A 233 -16.27 -11.94 -8.00
CA GLY A 233 -15.47 -13.07 -7.56
C GLY A 233 -13.97 -12.82 -7.74
N VAL A 234 -13.20 -13.85 -8.06
CA VAL A 234 -11.75 -13.82 -8.30
C VAL A 234 -11.45 -13.77 -9.80
N VAL A 235 -12.39 -13.44 -10.70
CA VAL A 235 -12.10 -13.28 -12.13
C VAL A 235 -12.70 -11.98 -12.67
N PRO A 236 -11.87 -11.04 -13.19
CA PRO A 236 -10.41 -11.07 -13.28
C PRO A 236 -9.76 -10.71 -11.94
N ALA A 237 -9.31 -11.74 -11.22
CA ALA A 237 -8.51 -11.80 -10.01
C ALA A 237 -8.06 -10.49 -9.34
N ASN A 238 -8.67 -10.17 -8.19
CA ASN A 238 -8.01 -9.34 -7.17
C ASN A 238 -7.07 -10.23 -6.35
N VAL A 239 -6.00 -10.68 -6.99
CA VAL A 239 -5.02 -11.58 -6.37
C VAL A 239 -3.79 -10.77 -5.95
N VAL A 240 -3.40 -10.96 -4.69
CA VAL A 240 -2.09 -10.61 -4.16
C VAL A 240 -1.25 -11.87 -4.19
N GLU A 241 -0.24 -11.91 -5.04
CA GLU A 241 0.60 -13.10 -5.23
C GLU A 241 2.07 -12.87 -4.87
N ASP A 242 2.73 -13.90 -4.34
CA ASP A 242 4.18 -13.89 -4.09
C ASP A 242 4.68 -12.73 -3.22
N GLU A 243 3.77 -12.15 -2.42
CA GLU A 243 4.07 -11.03 -1.52
C GLU A 243 4.86 -11.51 -0.30
N LEU A 244 5.87 -10.74 0.10
CA LEU A 244 6.66 -11.00 1.30
C LEU A 244 6.53 -9.83 2.28
N ASP A 245 5.89 -10.08 3.42
CA ASP A 245 5.80 -9.11 4.49
C ASP A 245 6.67 -9.55 5.67
N TRP A 246 7.59 -8.69 6.11
CA TRP A 246 8.48 -8.96 7.23
C TRP A 246 8.38 -7.86 8.30
N HIS A 247 8.25 -8.26 9.57
CA HIS A 247 8.38 -7.37 10.74
C HIS A 247 7.43 -6.16 10.72
N ASN A 248 6.21 -6.34 10.20
CA ASN A 248 5.13 -5.37 10.29
C ASN A 248 4.18 -5.71 11.45
N GLU A 249 3.41 -4.74 11.97
CA GLU A 249 2.38 -5.00 12.98
C GLU A 249 1.25 -5.86 12.39
N PHE A 250 0.77 -5.52 11.20
CA PHE A 250 -0.34 -6.20 10.52
C PHE A 250 -0.04 -6.46 9.05
N VAL A 251 -0.70 -7.45 8.47
CA VAL A 251 -0.79 -7.66 7.02
C VAL A 251 -2.22 -8.09 6.70
N GLY A 252 -2.83 -7.54 5.65
CA GLY A 252 -4.18 -7.90 5.24
C GLY A 252 -5.14 -6.71 5.22
N GLN A 253 -6.36 -6.90 5.73
CA GLN A 253 -7.48 -5.97 5.50
C GLN A 253 -8.63 -6.21 6.46
N TYR A 254 -9.42 -5.20 6.80
CA TYR A 254 -10.50 -5.35 7.79
C TYR A 254 -11.66 -6.22 7.27
N VAL A 255 -12.00 -6.12 5.98
CA VAL A 255 -13.02 -6.95 5.34
C VAL A 255 -12.38 -7.66 4.13
N LEU A 256 -12.27 -8.98 4.22
CA LEU A 256 -11.69 -9.85 3.19
C LEU A 256 -12.81 -10.40 2.29
N THR A 257 -13.11 -9.68 1.21
CA THR A 257 -14.14 -10.08 0.24
C THR A 257 -13.51 -10.76 -0.98
N ASP A 258 -13.68 -10.24 -2.19
CA ASP A 258 -13.23 -10.83 -3.44
C ASP A 258 -11.73 -10.67 -3.70
N VAL A 259 -10.94 -10.75 -2.63
CA VAL A 259 -9.48 -10.68 -2.63
C VAL A 259 -8.89 -12.02 -2.18
N ARG A 260 -7.83 -12.45 -2.87
CA ARG A 260 -7.11 -13.69 -2.56
C ARG A 260 -5.61 -13.44 -2.45
N TYR A 261 -4.99 -14.04 -1.43
CA TYR A 261 -3.55 -14.10 -1.22
C TYR A 261 -3.04 -15.48 -1.65
N VAL A 262 -2.09 -15.53 -2.58
CA VAL A 262 -1.52 -16.77 -3.12
C VAL A 262 -0.01 -16.75 -2.96
N ARG A 263 0.58 -17.81 -2.38
CA ARG A 263 2.04 -17.88 -2.15
C ARG A 263 2.57 -16.69 -1.34
N TYR A 264 1.74 -16.13 -0.48
CA TYR A 264 2.13 -15.07 0.45
C TYR A 264 3.08 -15.63 1.51
N VAL A 265 4.12 -14.89 1.86
CA VAL A 265 5.05 -15.25 2.94
C VAL A 265 5.09 -14.12 3.96
N GLY A 266 4.62 -14.39 5.17
CA GLY A 266 4.78 -13.48 6.31
C GLY A 266 5.89 -13.98 7.23
N ILE A 267 6.85 -13.13 7.59
CA ILE A 267 7.94 -13.46 8.52
C ILE A 267 7.92 -12.46 9.67
N ASN A 268 7.91 -12.93 10.92
CA ASN A 268 8.03 -12.09 12.12
C ASN A 268 7.08 -10.87 12.19
N ASN A 269 5.97 -10.88 11.43
CA ASN A 269 4.91 -9.90 11.57
C ASN A 269 4.18 -10.19 12.90
N MET A 270 3.81 -9.15 13.65
CA MET A 270 3.03 -9.33 14.88
C MET A 270 1.69 -10.04 14.58
N HIS A 271 1.08 -9.68 13.45
CA HIS A 271 -0.05 -10.39 12.86
C HIS A 271 0.27 -10.74 11.40
N CYS A 272 0.67 -11.99 11.16
CA CYS A 272 0.99 -12.48 9.82
C CYS A 272 -0.15 -12.32 8.80
N MET A 273 -1.40 -12.40 9.23
CA MET A 273 -2.55 -12.07 8.40
C MET A 273 -3.71 -11.62 9.29
N TYR A 274 -4.38 -10.54 8.90
CA TYR A 274 -5.39 -9.84 9.68
C TYR A 274 -6.65 -9.58 8.86
N TRP A 275 -7.80 -10.01 9.39
CA TRP A 275 -9.13 -9.58 8.94
C TRP A 275 -10.19 -9.69 10.04
N LYS A 276 -11.24 -8.88 9.97
CA LYS A 276 -12.39 -8.91 10.92
C LYS A 276 -13.61 -9.64 10.37
N SER A 277 -13.82 -9.58 9.06
CA SER A 277 -14.94 -10.24 8.40
C SER A 277 -14.57 -10.70 7.00
N SER A 278 -15.32 -11.66 6.46
CA SER A 278 -15.15 -12.18 5.10
C SER A 278 -16.47 -12.64 4.51
N LYS A 279 -16.49 -12.88 3.19
CA LYS A 279 -17.60 -13.55 2.49
C LYS A 279 -17.06 -14.69 1.65
N LYS A 280 -17.92 -15.61 1.20
CA LYS A 280 -17.54 -16.55 0.15
C LYS A 280 -17.35 -15.82 -1.18
N PHE A 281 -16.40 -16.26 -2.00
CA PHE A 281 -16.32 -15.84 -3.39
C PHE A 281 -17.58 -16.25 -4.16
N ALA A 282 -17.91 -15.48 -5.20
CA ALA A 282 -18.89 -15.89 -6.19
C ALA A 282 -18.44 -17.17 -6.92
N ASP A 283 -17.12 -17.29 -7.19
CA ASP A 283 -16.52 -18.50 -7.72
C ASP A 283 -16.47 -19.61 -6.68
N GLN A 284 -16.98 -20.79 -7.05
CA GLN A 284 -16.97 -21.95 -6.17
C GLN A 284 -15.55 -22.53 -6.03
N GLY A 285 -15.24 -23.04 -4.83
CA GLY A 285 -13.99 -23.76 -4.57
C GLY A 285 -12.74 -22.91 -4.33
N LEU A 286 -12.85 -21.57 -4.29
CA LEU A 286 -11.73 -20.68 -4.02
C LEU A 286 -11.60 -20.32 -2.53
N TYR A 287 -10.38 -20.11 -2.07
CA TYR A 287 -10.04 -19.74 -0.69
C TYR A 287 -9.27 -18.43 -0.67
N HIS A 288 -9.50 -17.58 0.34
CA HIS A 288 -8.86 -16.26 0.38
C HIS A 288 -7.35 -16.33 0.59
N VAL A 289 -6.84 -17.42 1.16
CA VAL A 289 -5.41 -17.63 1.36
C VAL A 289 -5.11 -19.04 0.89
N THR A 290 -4.10 -19.20 0.03
CA THR A 290 -3.68 -20.50 -0.51
C THR A 290 -2.19 -20.53 -0.75
N ASP A 291 -1.56 -21.66 -0.44
CA ASP A 291 -0.12 -21.89 -0.64
C ASP A 291 0.78 -20.86 0.07
N SER A 292 0.27 -20.24 1.13
CA SER A 292 0.94 -19.18 1.88
C SER A 292 1.56 -19.70 3.17
N MET A 293 2.56 -18.96 3.68
CA MET A 293 3.32 -19.30 4.88
C MET A 293 3.32 -18.15 5.88
N CYS A 294 3.24 -18.50 7.16
CA CYS A 294 3.47 -17.59 8.27
C CYS A 294 4.59 -18.16 9.14
N ILE A 295 5.70 -17.44 9.20
CA ILE A 295 6.93 -17.86 9.85
C ILE A 295 7.20 -16.92 11.02
N ASN A 296 7.49 -17.48 12.18
CA ASN A 296 8.04 -16.74 13.31
C ASN A 296 9.40 -17.34 13.64
N VAL A 297 10.44 -16.55 13.43
CA VAL A 297 11.84 -16.85 13.68
C VAL A 297 12.20 -16.18 15.01
N PRO A 298 12.40 -16.94 16.10
CA PRO A 298 12.77 -16.39 17.40
C PRO A 298 14.07 -15.60 17.30
N SER A 299 14.15 -14.45 17.98
CA SER A 299 15.35 -13.61 18.05
C SER A 299 16.47 -14.18 18.93
N VAL A 300 16.41 -15.45 19.32
CA VAL A 300 17.30 -16.06 20.31
C VAL A 300 18.33 -16.95 19.62
N LEU A 301 19.43 -16.36 19.15
CA LEU A 301 20.74 -17.01 19.23
C LEU A 301 21.33 -16.66 20.61
N ALA A 302 20.75 -17.24 21.66
CA ALA A 302 21.52 -17.42 22.89
C ALA A 302 22.59 -18.46 22.58
N ALA A 303 23.83 -18.17 22.97
CA ALA A 303 24.98 -19.04 22.78
C ALA A 303 24.64 -20.51 23.13
N SER A 304 25.14 -21.43 22.29
CA SER A 304 25.10 -22.88 22.48
C SER A 304 23.71 -23.54 22.57
N GLN A 305 23.03 -23.70 21.43
CA GLN A 305 22.33 -24.94 21.06
C GLN A 305 21.70 -24.76 19.67
N LEU A 306 22.18 -25.53 18.69
CA LEU A 306 21.58 -25.63 17.37
C LEU A 306 20.30 -26.48 17.50
N TYR A 307 19.15 -25.84 17.68
CA TYR A 307 17.86 -26.51 17.47
C TYR A 307 17.32 -26.13 16.10
N THR A 308 17.44 -27.04 15.14
CA THR A 308 16.75 -26.95 13.86
C THR A 308 15.26 -27.26 14.09
N TYR A 309 14.45 -26.24 14.36
CA TYR A 309 12.99 -26.40 14.35
C TYR A 309 12.49 -26.29 12.93
N THR A 310 12.21 -27.45 12.33
CA THR A 310 11.45 -27.54 11.07
C THR A 310 9.99 -27.28 11.41
N MET A 311 9.46 -26.08 11.14
CA MET A 311 8.01 -25.89 11.17
C MET A 311 7.40 -26.52 9.91
N LEU A 312 6.59 -27.56 10.10
CA LEU A 312 5.63 -28.01 9.09
C LEU A 312 4.77 -26.81 8.68
N SER A 313 4.81 -26.49 7.38
CA SER A 313 3.95 -25.50 6.73
C SER A 313 2.50 -25.61 7.22
N LEU A 314 1.97 -24.58 7.88
CA LEU A 314 0.52 -24.44 8.04
C LEU A 314 -0.02 -23.95 6.69
N ARG A 315 -0.42 -24.87 5.79
CA ARG A 315 -1.24 -24.50 4.63
C ARG A 315 -2.61 -24.04 5.14
N ILE A 316 -2.81 -22.73 5.17
CA ILE A 316 -4.10 -22.14 5.53
C ILE A 316 -5.00 -22.23 4.30
N SER A 317 -6.11 -22.95 4.42
CA SER A 317 -7.24 -22.93 3.48
C SER A 317 -8.50 -22.76 4.34
N MET A 318 -9.12 -21.59 4.33
CA MET A 318 -10.29 -21.28 5.17
C MET A 318 -11.44 -20.71 4.33
N GLN A 319 -12.65 -21.27 4.50
CA GLN A 319 -13.83 -20.95 3.68
C GLN A 319 -15.15 -20.74 4.47
N ARG A 320 -15.12 -20.57 5.81
CA ARG A 320 -16.38 -20.54 6.61
C ARG A 320 -16.77 -19.14 7.09
N ASN A 321 -18.02 -18.77 6.78
CA ASN A 321 -18.81 -17.71 7.44
C ASN A 321 -18.71 -17.85 8.96
N ILE A 322 -18.00 -16.95 9.62
CA ILE A 322 -18.03 -16.82 11.08
C ILE A 322 -18.75 -15.51 11.39
N ARG A 323 -20.08 -15.56 11.55
CA ARG A 323 -20.85 -14.55 12.29
C ARG A 323 -20.70 -14.83 13.78
N ARG A 324 -19.48 -14.70 14.30
CA ARG A 324 -19.17 -14.57 15.72
C ARG A 324 -17.92 -13.71 15.77
N THR A 325 -17.94 -12.68 16.60
CA THR A 325 -16.81 -11.80 16.90
C THR A 325 -15.64 -12.65 17.41
N PHE A 326 -14.85 -13.19 16.50
CA PHE A 326 -13.57 -13.83 16.78
C PHE A 326 -12.51 -12.85 16.34
N SER A 327 -11.89 -12.18 17.31
CA SER A 327 -10.50 -11.79 17.14
C SER A 327 -9.72 -13.10 16.95
N LYS A 328 -9.54 -13.59 15.72
CA LYS A 328 -8.45 -14.54 15.44
C LYS A 328 -7.15 -13.74 15.40
N THR A 329 -6.76 -13.24 16.56
CA THR A 329 -5.36 -13.09 16.89
C THR A 329 -4.81 -14.51 16.91
N PHE A 330 -3.93 -14.88 15.97
CA PHE A 330 -3.03 -16.01 16.24
C PHE A 330 -1.95 -15.50 17.21
N GLY A 331 -2.38 -15.18 18.44
CA GLY A 331 -1.52 -14.97 19.59
C GLY A 331 -1.54 -16.26 20.41
N TRP A 332 -0.36 -16.81 20.70
CA TRP A 332 -0.26 -18.04 21.49
C TRP A 332 -0.75 -17.82 22.92
N LEU A 333 -1.58 -18.74 23.42
CA LEU A 333 -1.77 -18.95 24.85
C LEU A 333 -0.46 -19.48 25.44
N HIS A 334 0.17 -18.73 26.33
CA HIS A 334 1.27 -19.23 27.15
C HIS A 334 0.75 -20.36 28.05
N ARG A 335 1.25 -21.59 27.86
CA ARG A 335 1.31 -22.58 28.93
C ARG A 335 2.74 -22.58 29.46
N ASN A 336 2.94 -21.99 30.64
CA ASN A 336 4.11 -22.27 31.45
C ASN A 336 4.04 -23.73 31.87
N VAL A 337 4.82 -24.58 31.21
CA VAL A 337 5.22 -25.87 31.79
C VAL A 337 6.53 -25.59 32.50
N GLY A 338 6.44 -25.27 33.79
CA GLY A 338 7.62 -25.27 34.65
C GLY A 338 8.22 -26.68 34.70
N PRO A 339 9.54 -26.82 34.92
CA PRO A 339 10.13 -28.13 35.12
C PRO A 339 9.55 -28.76 36.39
N SER A 340 9.07 -29.98 36.26
CA SER A 340 8.70 -30.84 37.37
C SER A 340 9.91 -31.12 38.26
N ALA A 341 9.82 -30.75 39.53
CA ALA A 341 10.43 -31.43 40.66
C ALA A 341 9.42 -31.39 41.82
#